data_AF-A0A661KYI8-F1
#
_entry.id   AF-A0A661KYI8-F1
#
_cell.length_a   1.000
_cell.length_b   1.000
_cell.length_c   1.000
_cell.angle_alpha   90.00
_cell.angle_beta   90.00
_cell.angle_gamma   90.00
#
_symmetry.space_group_name_H-M   'P 1'
#
loop_
_entity.id
_entity.type
_entity.pdbx_description
1 polymer ?
#
loop_
_entity_poly.entity_id
_entity_poly.type
_entity_poly.pdbx_seq_one_letter_code
_entity_poly.pdbx_strand_id
1 'polypeptide(L)' 'MKILYFNGNSAYLENEEGIKVGPVMLTKELVDLLRPGDVINVVIGRFGRIWKVLESGNVYADGVID' A
#
# COMPACT_ATOMS: atom_id res chain seq x y z
N MET A 1 -3.08 5.32 2.30
CA MET A 1 -1.67 4.87 2.35
C MET A 1 -1.03 5.06 1.00
N LYS A 2 0.03 5.90 0.88
CA LYS A 2 0.79 6.11 -0.36
C LYS A 2 1.75 4.94 -0.60
N ILE A 3 1.81 4.41 -1.82
CA ILE A 3 2.79 3.40 -2.24
C ILE A 3 4.15 4.08 -2.45
N LEU A 4 5.17 3.68 -1.69
CA LEU A 4 6.52 4.20 -1.87
C LEU A 4 7.32 3.39 -2.89
N TYR A 5 7.34 2.07 -2.72
CA TYR A 5 7.98 1.13 -3.64
C TYR A 5 7.52 -0.30 -3.41
N PHE A 6 7.75 -1.16 -4.40
CA PHE A 6 7.49 -2.60 -4.36
C PHE A 6 8.78 -3.40 -4.20
N ASN A 7 8.68 -4.54 -3.52
CA ASN A 7 9.70 -5.59 -3.45
C ASN A 7 8.99 -6.94 -3.65
N GLY A 8 8.97 -7.43 -4.88
CA GLY A 8 8.14 -8.57 -5.28
C GLY A 8 6.66 -8.31 -4.99
N ASN A 9 6.01 -9.24 -4.28
CA ASN A 9 4.60 -9.13 -3.90
C ASN A 9 4.38 -8.33 -2.59
N SER A 10 5.34 -7.50 -2.20
CA SER A 10 5.23 -6.65 -1.03
C SER A 10 5.47 -5.20 -1.37
N ALA A 11 4.90 -4.29 -0.58
CA ALA A 11 5.10 -2.86 -0.72
C ALA A 11 5.48 -2.21 0.61
N TYR A 12 6.14 -1.07 0.51
CA TYR A 12 6.33 -0.14 1.61
C TYR A 12 5.43 1.06 1.40
N LEU A 13 4.67 1.38 2.43
CA LEU A 13 3.61 2.37 2.40
C LEU A 13 3.93 3.55 3.32
N GLU A 14 3.30 4.69 3.06
CA GLU A 14 3.34 5.86 3.94
C GLU A 14 1.91 6.31 4.27
N ASN A 15 1.65 6.66 5.53
CA ASN A 15 0.38 7.28 5.92
C ASN A 15 0.45 8.82 5.79
N GLU A 16 -0.65 9.51 6.08
CA GLU A 16 -0.74 10.98 6.00
C GLU A 16 0.19 11.71 6.98
N GLU A 17 0.63 11.04 8.05
CA GLU A 17 1.57 11.57 9.04
C GLU A 17 3.04 11.35 8.64
N GLY A 18 3.31 10.75 7.46
CA GLY A 18 4.66 10.40 7.01
C GLY A 18 5.24 9.13 7.67
N ILE A 19 4.42 8.36 8.40
CA ILE A 19 4.83 7.10 9.01
C ILE A 19 4.94 6.01 7.93
N LYS A 20 6.13 5.42 7.85
CA LYS A 20 6.44 4.35 6.91
C LYS A 20 6.08 2.98 7.49
N VAL A 21 5.33 2.19 6.73
CA VAL A 21 4.86 0.87 7.12
C VAL A 21 5.26 -0.16 6.06
N GLY A 22 5.97 -1.21 6.48
CA GLY A 22 6.32 -2.32 5.59
C GLY A 22 7.18 -3.40 6.26
N PRO A 23 7.44 -4.51 5.57
CA PRO A 23 6.82 -4.87 4.29
C PRO A 23 5.34 -5.25 4.47
N VAL A 24 4.49 -4.79 3.55
CA VAL A 24 3.06 -5.14 3.45
C VAL A 24 2.89 -6.11 2.30
N MET A 25 2.46 -7.35 2.58
CA MET A 25 2.11 -8.30 1.55
C MET A 25 0.81 -7.87 0.87
N LEU A 26 0.89 -7.70 -0.45
CA LEU A 26 -0.24 -7.38 -1.31
C LEU A 26 -0.64 -8.64 -2.09
N THR A 27 -1.90 -8.68 -2.54
CA THR A 27 -2.32 -9.70 -3.50
C THR A 27 -1.71 -9.39 -4.88
N LYS A 28 -1.68 -10.38 -5.77
CA LYS A 28 -1.13 -10.19 -7.11
C LYS A 28 -1.89 -9.11 -7.89
N GLU A 29 -3.21 -9.07 -7.74
CA GLU A 29 -4.08 -8.09 -8.41
C GLU A 29 -3.71 -6.65 -8.00
N LEU A 30 -3.43 -6.41 -6.71
CA LEU A 30 -3.01 -5.09 -6.24
C LEU A 30 -1.61 -4.72 -6.76
N VAL A 31 -0.69 -5.68 -6.82
CA VAL A 31 0.66 -5.44 -7.36
C VAL A 31 0.61 -5.12 -8.86
N ASP A 32 -0.26 -5.79 -9.61
CA ASP A 32 -0.40 -5.57 -11.05
C ASP A 32 -1.12 -4.24 -11.37
N LEU A 33 -1.97 -3.74 -10.45
CA LEU A 33 -2.73 -2.50 -10.62
C LEU A 33 -1.95 -1.24 -10.17
N LEU A 34 -1.27 -1.33 -9.04
CA LEU A 34 -0.74 -0.16 -8.33
C LEU A 34 0.67 0.24 -8.81
N ARG A 35 0.98 1.51 -8.64
CA ARG A 35 2.29 2.10 -8.94
C ARG A 35 2.83 2.88 -7.75
N PRO A 36 4.17 3.05 -7.63
CA PRO A 36 4.73 4.01 -6.70
C PRO A 36 4.10 5.39 -6.94
N GLY A 37 3.67 6.05 -5.87
CA GLY A 37 2.92 7.30 -5.92
C GLY A 37 1.44 7.14 -5.60
N ASP A 38 0.82 6.01 -5.95
CA ASP A 38 -0.61 5.81 -5.75
C ASP A 38 -0.98 5.81 -4.27
N VAL A 39 -2.16 6.35 -3.94
CA VAL A 39 -2.74 6.31 -2.61
C VAL A 39 -3.87 5.30 -2.61
N ILE A 40 -3.78 4.30 -1.74
CA ILE A 40 -4.83 3.30 -1.54
C ILE A 40 -5.45 3.43 -0.15
N ASN A 41 -6.78 3.35 -0.09
CA ASN A 41 -7.47 3.09 1.17
C ASN A 41 -7.32 1.59 1.49
N VAL A 42 -6.67 1.26 2.61
CA VAL A 42 -6.33 -0.12 2.95
C VAL A 42 -6.34 -0.32 4.46
N VAL A 43 -6.90 -1.44 4.90
CA VAL A 43 -6.78 -1.93 6.28
C VAL A 43 -5.73 -3.02 6.29
N ILE A 44 -4.72 -2.87 7.14
CA ILE A 44 -3.63 -3.83 7.27
C ILE A 44 -3.55 -4.38 8.69
N GLY A 45 -3.29 -5.68 8.80
CA GLY A 45 -3.04 -6.38 10.06
C GLY A 45 -1.59 -6.82 10.17
N ARG A 46 -1.03 -6.74 11.37
CA ARG A 46 0.31 -7.27 11.65
C ARG A 46 0.22 -8.77 11.91
N PHE A 47 0.94 -9.57 11.13
CA PHE A 47 1.07 -11.01 11.35
C PHE A 47 2.56 -11.36 11.49
N GLY A 48 3.03 -11.44 12.74
CA GLY A 48 4.46 -11.61 13.04
C GLY A 48 5.30 -10.42 12.56
N ARG A 49 6.24 -10.67 11.64
CA ARG A 49 7.17 -9.64 11.11
C ARG A 49 6.69 -8.97 9.81
N ILE A 50 5.51 -9.35 9.31
CA ILE A 50 4.95 -8.84 8.06
C ILE A 50 3.59 -8.20 8.31
N TRP A 51 3.23 -7.22 7.48
CA TRP A 51 1.86 -6.71 7.39
C TRP A 51 1.12 -7.43 6.27
N LYS A 52 -0.17 -7.65 6.42
CA LYS A 52 -1.04 -8.23 5.39
C LYS A 52 -2.24 -7.32 5.16
N VAL A 53 -2.66 -7.20 3.91
CA VAL A 53 -3.93 -6.56 3.57
C VAL A 53 -5.09 -7.41 4.11
N LEU A 54 -5.98 -6.77 4.85
CA LEU A 54 -7.24 -7.36 5.31
C LEU A 54 -8.38 -6.87 4.42
N GLU A 55 -8.37 -5.58 4.07
CA GLU A 55 -9.35 -4.94 3.21
C GLU A 55 -8.67 -3.87 2.34
N SER A 56 -9.13 -3.71 1.11
CA SER A 56 -8.68 -2.66 0.19
C SER A 56 -9.88 -1.96 -0.45
N GLY A 57 -9.82 -0.63 -0.51
CA GLY A 57 -10.82 0.22 -1.14
C GLY A 57 -10.24 1.00 -2.31
N ASN A 58 -10.71 2.24 -2.47
CA ASN A 58 -10.37 3.10 -3.59
C ASN A 58 -8.86 3.34 -3.74
N VAL A 59 -8.45 3.51 -4.99
CA VAL A 59 -7.10 3.89 -5.41
C VAL A 59 -7.16 5.26 -6.07
N TYR A 60 -6.25 6.13 -5.67
CA TYR A 60 -6.10 7.49 -6.17
C TYR A 60 -4.69 7.62 -6.75
N ALA A 61 -4.57 8.01 -8.02
CA ALA A 61 -3.27 8.19 -8.65
C ALA A 61 -2.56 9.44 -8.11
N ASP A 62 -1.23 9.41 -8.04
CA ASP A 62 -0.44 10.58 -7.66
C ASP A 62 -0.77 11.76 -8.60
N GLY A 63 -1.13 12.91 -8.04
CA GLY A 63 -1.54 14.11 -8.81
C GLY A 63 -3.04 14.21 -9.14
N VAL A 64 -3.89 13.30 -8.65
CA VAL A 64 -5.36 13.44 -8.66
C VAL A 64 -5.82 13.85 -7.27
N ILE A 65 -5.61 15.11 -6.91
CA ILE A 65 -6.25 15.74 -5.76
C ILE A 65 -7.00 16.97 -6.30
N ASP A 66 -8.32 16.99 -6.09
CA ASP A 66 -9.12 18.22 -6.09
C ASP A 66 -8.78 19.06 -4.84
#